data_AF-A0A1M5WY67-F1
#
_entry.id   AF-A0A1M5WY67-F1
#
_cell.length_a   1.000
_cell.length_b   1.000
_cell.length_c   1.000
_cell.angle_alpha   90.00
_cell.angle_beta   90.00
_cell.angle_gamma   90.00
#
_symmetry.space_group_name_H-M   'P 1'
#
loop_
_entity.id
_entity.type
_entity.pdbx_description
1 polymer ?
#
loop_
_entity_poly.entity_id
_entity_poly.type
_entity_poly.pdbx_seq_one_letter_code
_entity_poly.pdbx_strand_id
1 'polypeptide(L)'
;MKRRTLALALLTSITATGAVAEMIVVNGRYVVPKDTVRGYFYRQSDQRMVFDVRWSDWSTQYRCDDEYDQDRILAASLNLNLKINSATDVDFEDFLKAEGFTGCAKF
;
A
#
# COMPACT_ATOMS: atom_id res chain seq x y z
N MET A 1 -39.45 -31.42 17.37
CA MET A 1 -38.77 -30.32 16.65
C MET A 1 -37.38 -30.04 17.23
N LYS A 2 -36.34 -30.85 16.94
CA LYS A 2 -34.95 -30.60 17.42
C LYS A 2 -33.85 -30.78 16.36
N ARG A 3 -34.19 -31.12 15.12
CA ARG A 3 -33.22 -31.35 14.03
C ARG A 3 -32.91 -30.12 13.16
N ARG A 4 -33.77 -29.09 13.20
CA ARG A 4 -33.61 -27.88 12.35
C ARG A 4 -32.53 -26.91 12.88
N THR A 5 -32.25 -26.94 14.18
CA THR A 5 -31.31 -26.00 14.81
C THR A 5 -29.85 -26.35 14.55
N LEU A 6 -29.52 -27.65 14.43
CA LEU A 6 -28.14 -28.08 14.17
C LEU A 6 -27.66 -27.72 12.74
N ALA A 7 -28.56 -27.76 11.76
CA ALA A 7 -28.21 -27.45 10.37
C ALA A 7 -27.89 -25.96 10.15
N LEU A 8 -28.54 -25.08 10.91
CA LEU A 8 -28.33 -23.63 10.80
C LEU A 8 -26.97 -23.22 11.40
N ALA A 9 -26.55 -23.85 12.49
CA ALA A 9 -25.23 -23.61 13.11
C ALA A 9 -24.05 -24.10 12.25
N LEU A 10 -24.27 -25.13 11.43
CA LEU A 10 -23.28 -25.64 10.47
C LEU A 10 -23.11 -24.71 9.27
N LEU A 11 -24.18 -24.05 8.82
CA LEU A 11 -24.14 -23.07 7.73
C LEU A 11 -23.45 -21.77 8.16
N THR A 12 -23.64 -21.33 9.41
CA THR A 12 -22.98 -20.11 9.93
C THR A 12 -21.49 -20.30 10.23
N SER A 13 -21.02 -21.53 10.42
CA SER A 13 -19.59 -21.82 10.65
C SER A 13 -18.77 -21.89 9.36
N ILE A 14 -19.40 -22.16 8.21
CA ILE A 14 -18.74 -22.19 6.89
C ILE A 14 -18.56 -20.77 6.33
N THR A 15 -19.45 -19.82 6.64
CA THR A 15 -19.32 -18.41 6.21
C THR A 15 -18.29 -17.60 7.00
N ALA A 16 -17.64 -18.22 7.99
CA ALA A 16 -16.59 -17.62 8.81
C ALA A 16 -15.17 -17.98 8.33
N THR A 17 -15.00 -18.53 7.12
CA THR A 17 -13.71 -18.50 6.42
C THR A 17 -13.39 -17.04 6.12
N GLY A 18 -12.82 -16.37 7.10
CA GLY A 18 -12.54 -14.94 7.09
C GLY A 18 -11.79 -14.54 5.83
N ALA A 19 -12.06 -13.31 5.38
CA ALA A 19 -11.18 -12.64 4.44
C ALA A 19 -9.76 -12.72 5.00
N VAL A 20 -8.94 -13.61 4.45
CA VAL A 20 -7.53 -13.68 4.80
C VAL A 20 -6.94 -12.37 4.33
N ALA A 21 -6.44 -11.56 5.26
CA ALA A 21 -5.81 -10.30 4.90
C ALA A 21 -4.70 -10.60 3.90
N GLU A 22 -4.82 -10.05 2.68
CA GLU A 22 -3.79 -10.23 1.67
C GLU A 22 -2.50 -9.56 2.15
N MET A 23 -1.40 -10.30 2.17
CA MET A 23 -0.12 -9.82 2.67
C MET A 23 0.78 -9.34 1.52
N ILE A 24 1.65 -8.38 1.80
CA ILE A 24 2.67 -7.86 0.89
C ILE A 24 3.99 -7.68 1.63
N VAL A 25 5.10 -7.90 0.92
CA VAL A 25 6.45 -7.59 1.41
C VAL A 25 6.84 -6.17 0.99
N VAL A 26 7.02 -5.27 1.95
CA VAL A 26 7.45 -3.88 1.72
C VAL A 26 8.97 -3.76 1.89
N ASN A 27 9.63 -3.18 0.87
CA ASN A 27 11.06 -2.91 0.77
C ASN A 27 11.91 -4.12 1.18
N GLY A 28 11.49 -5.33 0.78
CA GLY A 28 12.15 -6.60 1.10
C GLY A 28 12.20 -6.97 2.59
N ARG A 29 11.56 -6.21 3.48
CA ARG A 29 11.77 -6.30 4.94
C ARG A 29 10.51 -6.51 5.76
N TYR A 30 9.40 -5.87 5.40
CA TYR A 30 8.20 -5.85 6.23
C TYR A 30 7.08 -6.64 5.59
N VAL A 31 6.61 -7.70 6.25
CA VAL A 31 5.44 -8.45 5.80
C VAL A 31 4.21 -7.88 6.49
N VAL A 32 3.33 -7.23 5.72
CA VAL A 32 2.18 -6.49 6.26
C VAL A 32 0.92 -6.73 5.45
N PRO A 33 -0.27 -6.53 6.04
CA PRO A 33 -1.52 -6.54 5.28
C PRO A 33 -1.53 -5.42 4.23
N LYS A 34 -1.90 -5.73 2.98
CA LYS A 34 -1.98 -4.77 1.86
C LYS A 34 -2.85 -3.56 2.21
N ASP A 35 -3.95 -3.80 2.91
CA ASP A 35 -4.89 -2.77 3.34
C ASP A 35 -4.33 -1.82 4.40
N THR A 36 -3.15 -2.07 4.96
CA THR A 36 -2.45 -1.14 5.86
C THR A 36 -1.46 -0.22 5.13
N VAL A 37 -1.11 -0.53 3.88
CA VAL A 37 -0.12 0.24 3.11
C VAL A 37 -0.78 1.46 2.49
N ARG A 38 -0.25 2.65 2.76
CA ARG A 38 -0.74 3.94 2.25
C ARG A 38 0.43 4.81 1.82
N GLY A 39 0.33 5.42 0.64
CA GLY A 39 1.31 6.40 0.16
C GLY A 39 0.69 7.78 0.05
N TYR A 40 1.48 8.80 0.37
CA TYR A 40 1.10 10.20 0.36
C TYR A 40 2.17 11.00 -0.36
N PHE A 41 1.76 11.77 -1.36
CA PHE A 41 2.62 12.72 -2.03
C PHE A 41 2.31 14.12 -1.52
N TYR A 42 3.33 14.91 -1.21
CA TYR A 42 3.17 16.30 -0.82
C TYR A 42 4.35 17.17 -1.25
N ARG A 43 4.10 18.47 -1.28
CA ARG A 43 5.10 19.49 -1.62
C ARG A 43 5.81 19.98 -0.36
N GLN A 44 7.14 20.01 -0.38
CA GLN A 44 7.94 20.65 0.67
C GLN A 44 8.20 22.14 0.34
N SER A 45 8.74 22.90 1.30
CA SER A 45 8.99 24.34 1.17
C SER A 45 9.85 24.74 -0.03
N ASP A 46 10.74 23.86 -0.47
CA ASP A 46 11.64 24.04 -1.61
C ASP A 46 11.03 23.55 -2.94
N GLN A 47 9.70 23.41 -3.00
CA GLN A 47 8.92 22.91 -4.14
C GLN A 47 9.18 21.45 -4.53
N ARG A 48 10.12 20.75 -3.89
CA ARG A 48 10.37 19.34 -4.18
C ARG A 48 9.24 18.45 -3.74
N MET A 49 9.06 17.36 -4.48
CA MET A 49 8.12 16.30 -4.16
C MET A 49 8.68 15.42 -3.03
N VAL A 50 7.82 15.12 -2.06
CA VAL A 50 8.08 14.12 -1.03
C VAL A 50 7.01 13.04 -1.08
N PHE A 51 7.45 11.79 -1.01
CA PHE A 51 6.60 10.61 -0.90
C PHE A 51 6.74 10.01 0.50
N ASP A 52 5.69 10.07 1.31
CA ASP A 52 5.58 9.40 2.61
C ASP A 52 4.76 8.13 2.45
N VAL A 53 5.36 7.00 2.78
CA VAL A 53 4.68 5.70 2.75
C VAL A 53 4.60 5.13 4.14
N ARG A 54 3.41 4.65 4.49
CA ARG A 54 3.05 4.13 5.81
C ARG A 54 2.50 2.72 5.69
N TRP A 55 2.83 1.89 6.67
CA TRP A 55 2.26 0.56 6.84
C TRP A 55 2.23 0.21 8.33
N SER A 56 1.06 -0.23 8.82
CA SER A 56 0.87 -0.43 10.26
C SER A 56 1.32 0.82 11.04
N ASP A 57 2.24 0.69 12.01
CA ASP A 57 2.80 1.80 12.80
C ASP A 57 4.11 2.37 12.22
N TRP A 58 4.55 1.90 11.05
CA TRP A 58 5.81 2.29 10.43
C TRP A 58 5.58 3.28 9.28
N SER A 59 6.58 4.13 9.05
CA SER A 59 6.63 4.97 7.86
C SER A 59 8.05 5.09 7.31
N THR A 60 8.14 5.54 6.07
CA THR A 60 9.39 5.94 5.42
C THR A 60 9.09 7.06 4.45
N GLN A 61 9.97 8.07 4.41
CA GLN A 61 9.84 9.20 3.51
C GLN A 61 10.96 9.17 2.47
N TYR A 62 10.60 9.52 1.24
CA TYR A 62 11.50 9.71 0.12
C TYR A 62 11.37 11.14 -0.37
N ARG A 63 12.51 11.82 -0.53
CA ARG A 63 12.56 13.13 -1.18
C ARG A 63 13.19 12.95 -2.55
N CYS A 64 12.48 13.37 -3.58
CA CYS A 64 12.99 13.32 -4.96
C CYS A 64 13.49 14.71 -5.38
N ASP A 65 14.32 14.75 -6.41
CA ASP A 65 14.83 16.00 -6.97
C ASP A 65 13.79 16.71 -7.84
N ASP A 66 12.72 15.99 -8.22
CA ASP A 66 11.59 16.52 -8.99
C ASP A 66 10.78 17.57 -8.22
N GLU A 67 10.34 18.60 -8.94
CA GLU A 67 9.31 19.52 -8.46
C GLU A 67 7.95 18.82 -8.32
N TYR A 68 7.12 19.36 -7.44
CA TYR A 68 5.75 18.88 -7.26
C TYR A 68 4.90 19.17 -8.51
N ASP A 69 4.58 18.12 -9.26
CA ASP A 69 3.64 18.10 -10.39
C ASP A 69 2.37 17.34 -10.00
N GLN A 70 1.24 18.04 -9.96
CA GLN A 70 -0.04 17.49 -9.51
C GLN A 70 -0.56 16.36 -10.43
N ASP A 71 -0.43 16.50 -11.75
CA ASP A 71 -0.98 15.52 -12.70
C ASP A 71 -0.19 14.23 -12.64
N ARG A 72 1.14 14.36 -12.55
CA ARG A 72 2.03 13.23 -12.37
C ARG A 72 1.80 12.50 -11.05
N ILE A 73 1.58 13.25 -9.96
CA ILE A 73 1.29 12.68 -8.64
C ILE A 73 -0.04 11.94 -8.63
N LEU A 74 -1.06 12.46 -9.31
CA LEU A 74 -2.35 11.78 -9.43
C LEU A 74 -2.20 10.45 -10.17
N ALA A 75 -1.44 10.43 -11.27
CA ALA A 75 -1.13 9.21 -12.01
C ALA A 75 -0.37 8.19 -11.14
N ALA A 76 0.69 8.63 -10.46
CA ALA A 76 1.48 7.78 -9.57
C ALA A 76 0.63 7.22 -8.40
N SER A 77 -0.28 8.02 -7.84
CA SER A 77 -1.17 7.58 -6.76
C SER A 77 -2.14 6.47 -7.20
N LEU A 78 -2.61 6.52 -8.45
CA LEU A 78 -3.43 5.45 -9.03
C LEU A 78 -2.59 4.17 -9.23
N ASN A 79 -1.39 4.32 -9.80
CA ASN A 79 -0.48 3.20 -10.05
C ASN A 79 -0.01 2.53 -8.76
N LEU A 80 0.18 3.30 -7.68
CA LEU A 80 0.49 2.76 -6.35
C LEU A 80 -0.58 1.77 -5.87
N ASN A 81 -1.85 2.15 -5.97
CA ASN A 81 -2.95 1.28 -5.56
C ASN A 81 -2.99 -0.01 -6.39
N LEU A 82 -2.76 0.09 -7.71
CA LEU A 82 -2.66 -1.07 -8.59
C LEU A 82 -1.48 -1.97 -8.22
N LYS A 83 -0.31 -1.38 -7.94
CA LYS A 83 0.91 -2.08 -7.55
C LYS A 83 0.72 -2.83 -6.22
N ILE A 84 0.20 -2.18 -5.18
CA ILE A 84 -0.04 -2.81 -3.87
C ILE A 84 -1.02 -3.98 -3.99
N ASN A 85 -2.11 -3.81 -4.75
CA ASN A 85 -3.13 -4.84 -4.87
C ASN A 85 -2.70 -6.05 -5.71
N SER A 86 -1.86 -5.84 -6.74
CA SER A 86 -1.44 -6.91 -7.65
C SER A 86 -0.13 -7.60 -7.26
N ALA A 87 0.75 -6.94 -6.51
CA ALA A 87 2.07 -7.46 -6.19
C ALA A 87 2.11 -8.26 -4.89
N THR A 88 3.09 -9.17 -4.80
CA THR A 88 3.46 -9.88 -3.57
C THR A 88 4.54 -9.13 -2.79
N ASP A 89 5.28 -8.27 -3.48
CA ASP A 89 6.34 -7.42 -2.97
C ASP A 89 6.28 -6.03 -3.60
N VAL A 90 6.74 -5.02 -2.86
CA VAL A 90 6.91 -3.67 -3.37
C VAL A 90 8.17 -3.07 -2.78
N ASP A 91 9.05 -2.58 -3.64
CA ASP A 91 10.11 -1.66 -3.27
C ASP A 91 9.70 -0.25 -3.70
N PHE A 92 9.67 0.68 -2.74
CA PHE A 92 9.18 2.03 -2.99
C PHE A 92 10.19 2.92 -3.71
N GLU A 93 11.49 2.62 -3.64
CA GLU A 93 12.49 3.32 -4.44
C GLU A 93 12.33 2.92 -5.92
N ASP A 94 12.18 1.62 -6.19
CA ASP A 94 11.93 1.12 -7.55
C ASP A 94 10.58 1.59 -8.10
N PHE A 95 9.54 1.63 -7.27
CA PHE A 95 8.25 2.18 -7.66
C PHE A 95 8.37 3.64 -8.09
N LEU A 96 9.00 4.50 -7.28
CA LEU A 96 9.17 5.91 -7.61
C LEU A 96 9.96 6.08 -8.92
N LYS A 97 11.02 5.30 -9.12
CA LYS A 97 11.80 5.30 -10.36
C LYS A 97 10.98 4.85 -11.58
N ALA A 98 10.09 3.87 -11.42
CA ALA A 98 9.20 3.42 -12.49
C ALA A 98 8.14 4.46 -12.88
N GLU A 99 7.67 5.27 -11.91
CA GLU A 99 6.85 6.47 -12.15
C GLU A 99 7.70 7.67 -12.67
N GLY A 100 8.98 7.41 -12.94
CA GLY A 100 9.95 8.32 -13.53
C GLY A 100 10.60 9.29 -12.55
N PHE A 101 10.30 9.23 -11.25
CA PHE A 101 10.86 10.18 -10.29
C PHE A 101 12.36 9.91 -10.13
N THR A 102 13.12 10.98 -9.92
CA THR A 102 14.57 11.00 -9.99
C THR A 102 15.19 11.47 -8.67
N GLY A 103 16.37 10.96 -8.35
CA GLY A 103 17.09 11.37 -7.14
C GLY A 103 16.34 11.08 -5.83
N CYS A 104 15.41 10.12 -5.83
CA CYS A 104 14.60 9.83 -4.65
C CYS A 104 15.45 9.19 -3.55
N ALA A 105 15.73 9.95 -2.50
CA ALA A 105 16.50 9.50 -1.36
C ALA A 105 15.63 9.36 -0.11
N LYS A 106 15.83 8.27 0.62
CA LYS A 106 15.22 8.07 1.94
C LYS A 106 15.82 9.04 2.96
N PHE A 107 14.99 9.65 3.81
CA PHE A 107 15.42 10.56 4.89
C PHE A 107 14.57 10.41 6.17
#